data_AF-A0A932HFR6-F1
#
_entry.id   AF-A0A932HFR6-F1
#
_cell.length_a   1.000
_cell.length_b   1.000
_cell.length_c   1.000
_cell.angle_alpha   90.00
_cell.angle_beta   90.00
_cell.angle_gamma   90.00
#
_symmetry.space_group_name_H-M   'P 1'
#
loop_
_entity.id
_entity.type
_entity.pdbx_description
1 polymer ?
#
loop_
_entity_poly.entity_id
_entity_poly.type
_entity_poly.pdbx_seq_one_letter_code
_entity_poly.pdbx_strand_id
1 'polypeptide(L)'
;MSRIVSPSKIVCVGRNYAEHAKELGNPMPKEPLIFLKPSSAVIGDGEPIVLPPQSQRVEHEGEIAVVIGARLKRVSEQPALAGIAGVTCANDVTARDLQKSDGQWTRAKGFDTFCPVGPRVVPVKDLGDLTKLEVRCRV
;
A
#
# COMPACT_ATOMS: atom_id res chain seq x y z
N MET A 1 19.65 1.80 -12.34
CA MET A 1 18.33 1.15 -12.20
C MET A 1 17.99 1.08 -10.72
N SER A 2 16.86 1.66 -10.32
CA SER A 2 16.35 1.54 -8.96
C SER A 2 15.95 0.08 -8.71
N ARG A 3 16.39 -0.51 -7.60
CA ARG A 3 16.10 -1.90 -7.25
C ARG A 3 14.67 -1.98 -6.73
N ILE A 4 13.84 -2.81 -7.35
CA ILE A 4 12.50 -3.15 -6.86
C ILE A 4 12.63 -3.66 -5.42
N VAL A 5 11.75 -3.19 -4.53
CA VAL A 5 11.69 -3.69 -3.16
C VAL A 5 11.21 -5.14 -3.17
N SER A 6 11.89 -6.02 -2.42
CA SER A 6 11.49 -7.43 -2.27
C SER A 6 11.02 -7.67 -0.82
N PRO A 7 9.80 -7.24 -0.46
CA PRO A 7 9.31 -7.36 0.90
C PRO A 7 9.00 -8.81 1.25
N SER A 8 9.26 -9.22 2.50
CA SER A 8 8.79 -10.53 2.99
C SER A 8 7.28 -10.58 3.26
N LYS A 9 6.65 -9.42 3.40
CA LYS A 9 5.20 -9.21 3.56
C LYS A 9 4.86 -7.77 3.21
N ILE A 10 3.65 -7.54 2.72
CA ILE A 10 3.08 -6.20 2.58
C ILE A 10 1.94 -6.08 3.59
N VAL A 11 2.07 -5.13 4.51
CA VAL A 11 1.05 -4.82 5.51
C VAL A 11 0.36 -3.53 5.06
N CYS A 12 -0.94 -3.62 4.79
CA CYS A 12 -1.72 -2.50 4.28
C CYS A 12 -2.64 -1.96 5.37
N VAL A 13 -2.98 -0.67 5.27
CA VAL A 13 -3.90 0.00 6.18
C VAL A 13 -5.12 0.47 5.39
N GLY A 14 -6.27 -0.15 5.65
CA GLY A 14 -7.52 0.23 5.01
C GLY A 14 -8.14 1.45 5.66
N ARG A 15 -8.84 2.27 4.85
CA ARG A 15 -9.68 3.38 5.33
C ARG A 15 -8.92 4.42 6.17
N ASN A 16 -7.68 4.70 5.80
CA ASN A 16 -6.78 5.58 6.56
C ASN A 16 -6.80 7.06 6.11
N TYR A 17 -7.56 7.39 5.06
CA TYR A 17 -7.85 8.77 4.66
C TYR A 17 -9.29 9.09 5.06
N ALA A 18 -9.47 10.13 5.87
CA ALA A 18 -10.79 10.50 6.41
C ALA A 18 -11.82 10.78 5.32
N GLU A 19 -11.42 11.40 4.21
CA GLU A 19 -12.29 11.65 3.06
C GLU A 19 -12.66 10.35 2.33
N HIS A 20 -11.71 9.43 2.15
CA HIS A 20 -12.01 8.13 1.54
C HIS A 20 -12.91 7.23 2.40
N ALA A 21 -12.79 7.30 3.73
CA ALA A 21 -13.70 6.59 4.64
C ALA A 21 -15.16 7.09 4.52
N LYS A 22 -15.35 8.40 4.30
CA LYS A 22 -16.66 9.03 4.07
C LYS A 22 -17.27 8.64 2.72
N GLU A 23 -16.48 8.58 1.64
CA GLU A 23 -16.95 8.19 0.30
C GLU A 23 -17.59 6.80 0.26
N LEU A 24 -17.08 5.87 1.08
CA LEU A 24 -17.60 4.50 1.17
C LEU A 24 -18.72 4.35 2.22
N GLY A 25 -19.16 5.43 2.87
CA GLY A 25 -20.24 5.44 3.85
C GLY A 25 -19.92 4.71 5.16
N ASN A 26 -18.65 4.55 5.51
CA ASN A 26 -18.23 3.79 6.69
C ASN A 26 -17.79 4.69 7.84
N PRO A 27 -18.05 4.32 9.11
CA PRO A 27 -17.44 5.01 10.25
C PRO A 27 -15.92 4.83 10.23
N MET A 28 -15.20 5.86 10.68
CA MET A 28 -13.74 5.76 10.85
C MET A 28 -13.43 4.66 11.87
N PRO A 29 -12.54 3.71 11.54
CA PRO A 29 -12.15 2.67 12.47
C PRO A 29 -11.51 3.25 13.74
N LYS A 30 -11.80 2.68 14.92
CA LYS A 30 -11.12 3.04 16.18
C LYS A 30 -9.68 2.55 16.24
N GLU A 31 -9.39 1.51 15.46
CA GLU A 31 -8.07 0.91 15.31
C GLU A 31 -7.76 0.75 13.82
N PRO A 32 -6.49 0.80 13.39
CA PRO A 32 -6.12 0.60 12.00
C PRO A 32 -6.67 -0.72 11.45
N LEU A 33 -7.40 -0.66 10.34
CA LEU A 33 -7.87 -1.86 9.65
C LEU A 33 -6.70 -2.45 8.86
N ILE A 34 -6.13 -3.55 9.35
CA ILE A 34 -4.97 -4.20 8.76
C ILE A 34 -5.36 -5.37 7.87
N PHE A 35 -4.75 -5.46 6.70
CA PHE A 35 -4.79 -6.64 5.82
C PHE A 35 -3.44 -6.85 5.15
N LEU A 36 -3.29 -7.97 4.44
CA LEU A 36 -2.04 -8.34 3.78
C LEU A 36 -2.22 -8.45 2.26
N LYS A 37 -1.20 -8.02 1.53
CA LYS A 37 -0.97 -8.44 0.14
C LYS A 37 0.19 -9.44 0.11
N PRO A 38 0.12 -10.50 -0.72
CA PRO A 38 1.23 -11.42 -0.92
C PRO A 38 2.39 -10.71 -1.62
N SER A 39 3.62 -11.16 -1.38
CA SER A 39 4.81 -10.61 -2.05
C SER A 39 4.82 -10.84 -3.56
N SER A 40 4.09 -11.84 -4.06
CA SER A 40 3.92 -12.09 -5.50
C SER A 40 3.15 -10.98 -6.23
N ALA A 41 2.39 -10.15 -5.53
CA ALA A 41 1.68 -9.02 -6.12
C ALA A 41 2.62 -7.88 -6.55
N VAL A 42 3.87 -7.85 -6.05
CA VAL A 42 4.78 -6.73 -6.23
C VAL A 42 5.34 -6.68 -7.64
N ILE A 43 5.21 -5.51 -8.27
CA ILE A 43 5.90 -5.16 -9.51
C ILE A 43 6.54 -3.77 -9.38
N GLY A 44 7.53 -3.50 -10.20
CA GLY A 44 8.25 -2.23 -10.27
C GLY A 44 7.60 -1.18 -11.16
N ASP A 45 8.27 -0.03 -11.23
CA ASP A 45 7.90 1.06 -12.13
C ASP A 45 7.97 0.65 -13.61
N GLY A 46 6.94 1.01 -14.37
CA GLY A 46 6.81 0.68 -15.79
C GLY A 46 6.34 -0.75 -16.09
N GLU A 47 6.20 -1.62 -15.08
CA GLU A 47 5.66 -2.97 -15.28
C GLU A 47 4.12 -2.96 -15.39
N PRO A 48 3.51 -3.85 -16.21
CA PRO A 48 2.08 -3.82 -16.46
C PRO A 48 1.26 -4.42 -15.31
N ILE A 49 0.11 -3.80 -15.02
CA ILE A 49 -0.94 -4.40 -14.19
C ILE A 49 -1.79 -5.32 -15.08
N VAL A 50 -1.88 -6.61 -14.72
CA VAL A 50 -2.67 -7.60 -15.45
C VAL A 50 -4.04 -7.74 -14.80
N LEU A 51 -5.09 -7.40 -15.55
CA LEU A 51 -6.47 -7.48 -15.06
C LEU A 51 -6.93 -8.95 -14.99
N PRO A 52 -7.37 -9.46 -13.83
CA PRO A 52 -7.82 -10.84 -13.71
C PRO A 52 -9.17 -11.02 -14.42
N PRO A 53 -9.37 -12.10 -15.20
CA PRO A 53 -10.61 -12.31 -15.96
C PRO A 53 -11.84 -12.50 -15.06
N GLN A 54 -11.65 -12.83 -13.78
CA GLN A 54 -12.73 -12.98 -12.80
C GLN A 54 -13.24 -11.64 -12.25
N SER A 55 -12.59 -10.51 -12.54
CA SER A 55 -13.02 -9.19 -12.08
C SER A 55 -13.57 -8.34 -13.23
N GLN A 56 -14.64 -7.60 -12.96
CA GLN A 56 -15.23 -6.61 -13.86
C GLN A 56 -14.94 -5.17 -13.44
N ARG A 57 -14.33 -4.97 -12.27
CA ARG A 57 -14.06 -3.64 -11.71
C ARG A 57 -12.74 -3.64 -10.93
N VAL A 58 -11.66 -3.24 -11.62
CA VAL A 58 -10.35 -3.03 -11.02
C VAL A 58 -10.09 -1.54 -10.87
N GLU A 59 -9.66 -1.11 -9.70
CA GLU A 59 -9.38 0.28 -9.38
C GLU A 59 -7.97 0.48 -8.84
N HIS A 60 -7.46 1.70 -9.05
CA HIS A 60 -6.20 2.17 -8.49
C HIS A 60 -6.43 2.80 -7.10
N GLU A 61 -5.45 2.68 -6.22
CA GLU A 61 -5.39 3.35 -4.93
C GLU A 61 -3.95 3.86 -4.76
N GLY A 62 -3.71 5.14 -5.04
CA GLY A 62 -2.39 5.74 -4.83
C GLY A 62 -2.08 5.83 -3.34
N GLU A 63 -0.92 5.33 -2.92
CA GLU A 63 -0.54 5.21 -1.51
C GLU A 63 0.93 5.59 -1.25
N ILE A 64 1.22 5.98 -0.01
CA ILE A 64 2.59 6.11 0.49
C ILE A 64 2.97 4.78 1.13
N ALA A 65 3.96 4.09 0.54
CA ALA A 65 4.52 2.89 1.13
C ALA A 65 5.74 3.21 2.00
N VAL A 66 5.74 2.68 3.23
CA VAL A 66 6.86 2.78 4.16
C VAL A 66 7.70 1.51 4.09
N VAL A 67 8.99 1.65 3.79
CA VAL A 67 9.94 0.54 3.71
C VAL A 67 10.64 0.39 5.05
N ILE A 68 10.43 -0.75 5.72
CA ILE A 68 11.02 -1.05 7.02
C ILE A 68 12.43 -1.64 6.83
N GLY A 69 13.44 -0.99 7.41
CA GLY A 69 14.85 -1.39 7.32
C GLY A 69 15.37 -2.19 8.50
N ALA A 70 14.68 -2.11 9.65
CA ALA A 70 15.09 -2.78 10.88
C ALA A 70 14.00 -3.74 11.39
N ARG A 71 14.40 -4.79 12.11
CA ARG A 71 13.44 -5.64 12.83
C ARG A 71 12.89 -4.87 14.02
N LEU A 72 11.59 -4.57 13.99
CA LEU A 72 10.87 -3.86 15.05
C LEU A 72 9.88 -4.80 15.74
N LYS A 73 9.75 -4.69 17.07
CA LYS A 73 8.77 -5.43 17.87
C LYS A 73 8.47 -4.67 19.15
N ARG A 74 7.20 -4.31 19.39
CA ARG A 74 6.74 -3.59 20.59
C ARG A 74 7.59 -2.35 20.91
N VAL A 75 7.96 -1.61 19.88
CA VAL A 75 8.73 -0.37 20.02
C VAL A 75 7.80 0.81 20.23
N SER A 76 8.29 1.84 20.91
CA SER A 76 7.64 3.15 20.92
C SER A 76 7.77 3.85 19.57
N GLU A 77 7.12 5.00 19.41
CA GLU A 77 7.08 5.77 18.16
C GLU A 77 8.48 6.16 17.65
N GLN A 78 9.34 6.67 18.52
CA GLN A 78 10.69 7.13 18.13
C GLN A 78 11.56 6.01 17.52
N PRO A 79 11.74 4.83 18.16
CA PRO A 79 12.42 3.71 17.52
C PRO A 79 11.69 3.15 16.30
N ALA A 80 10.35 3.28 16.22
CA ALA A 80 9.61 2.88 15.03
C ALA A 80 10.00 3.76 13.83
N LEU A 81 10.04 5.07 14.00
CA LEU A 81 10.48 6.04 12.99
C LEU A 81 11.94 5.79 12.58
N ALA A 82 12.82 5.53 13.54
CA ALA A 82 14.23 5.21 13.27
C ALA A 82 14.43 3.90 12.50
N GLY A 83 13.46 2.97 12.56
CA GLY A 83 13.50 1.70 11.82
C GLY A 83 13.03 1.79 10.36
N ILE A 84 12.56 2.94 9.91
CA ILE A 84 12.14 3.17 8.52
C ILE A 84 13.37 3.40 7.65
N ALA A 85 13.57 2.57 6.62
CA ALA A 85 14.63 2.75 5.63
C ALA A 85 14.32 3.90 4.66
N GLY A 86 13.04 4.10 4.36
CA GLY A 86 12.57 5.14 3.46
C GLY A 86 11.10 4.96 3.13
N VAL A 87 10.61 5.78 2.22
CA VAL A 87 9.26 5.67 1.65
C VAL A 87 9.33 5.65 0.13
N THR A 88 8.27 5.17 -0.51
CA THR A 88 8.13 5.10 -1.96
C THR A 88 6.65 5.22 -2.31
N CYS A 89 6.34 5.51 -3.57
CA CYS A 89 4.96 5.42 -4.04
C CYS A 89 4.55 3.94 -4.15
N ALA A 90 3.28 3.66 -3.89
CA ALA A 90 2.65 2.38 -4.16
C ALA A 90 1.27 2.58 -4.78
N ASN A 91 0.77 1.54 -5.45
CA ASN A 91 -0.61 1.45 -5.90
C ASN A 91 -1.25 0.20 -5.29
N ASP A 92 -2.26 0.37 -4.43
CA ASP A 92 -3.04 -0.73 -3.86
C ASP A 92 -4.19 -1.14 -4.80
N VAL A 93 -3.80 -1.72 -5.95
CA VAL A 93 -4.73 -2.16 -6.99
C VAL A 93 -5.73 -3.15 -6.40
N THR A 94 -7.02 -2.93 -6.70
CA THR A 94 -8.11 -3.69 -6.09
C THR A 94 -9.19 -4.08 -7.08
N ALA A 95 -9.53 -5.37 -7.12
CA ALA A 95 -10.75 -5.88 -7.74
C ALA A 95 -11.95 -5.68 -6.81
N ARG A 96 -12.74 -4.62 -7.02
CA ARG A 96 -13.79 -4.15 -6.10
C ARG A 96 -14.95 -5.10 -5.95
N ASP A 97 -15.33 -5.73 -7.05
CA ASP A 97 -16.36 -6.77 -7.07
C ASP A 97 -15.97 -7.95 -6.16
N LEU A 98 -14.72 -8.39 -6.23
CA LEU A 98 -14.19 -9.46 -5.38
C LEU A 98 -14.02 -9.01 -3.92
N GLN A 99 -13.59 -7.76 -3.70
CA GLN A 99 -13.48 -7.19 -2.35
C GLN A 99 -14.82 -7.22 -1.62
N LYS A 100 -15.90 -6.93 -2.35
CA LYS A 100 -17.26 -6.94 -1.81
C LYS A 100 -17.77 -8.37 -1.55
N SER A 101 -17.49 -9.33 -2.45
CA SER A 101 -18.00 -10.70 -2.32
C SER A 101 -17.29 -11.51 -1.24
N ASP A 102 -15.98 -11.29 -1.04
CA ASP A 102 -15.14 -12.22 -0.28
C ASP A 102 -15.16 -11.96 1.23
N GLY A 103 -15.57 -10.76 1.65
CA GLY A 103 -15.46 -10.28 3.04
C GLY A 103 -14.00 -10.02 3.47
N GLN A 104 -13.07 -10.90 3.14
CA GLN A 104 -11.62 -10.74 3.31
C GLN A 104 -10.98 -10.17 2.03
N TRP A 105 -9.99 -9.29 2.18
CA TRP A 105 -9.49 -8.50 1.04
C TRP A 105 -8.29 -9.11 0.32
N THR A 106 -7.68 -10.17 0.87
CA THR A 106 -6.43 -10.73 0.34
C THR A 106 -6.53 -11.15 -1.12
N ARG A 107 -7.62 -11.81 -1.55
CA ARG A 107 -7.78 -12.19 -2.96
C ARG A 107 -7.98 -10.97 -3.85
N ALA A 108 -8.91 -10.10 -3.49
CA ALA A 108 -9.25 -8.90 -4.26
C ALA A 108 -8.08 -7.94 -4.47
N LYS A 109 -7.14 -7.90 -3.52
CA LYS A 109 -5.97 -7.02 -3.54
C LYS A 109 -4.67 -7.78 -3.80
N GLY A 110 -4.69 -9.10 -3.97
CA GLY A 110 -3.46 -9.92 -3.94
C GLY A 110 -3.15 -10.68 -5.21
N PHE A 111 -3.80 -10.36 -6.33
CA PHE A 111 -3.38 -10.90 -7.63
C PHE A 111 -1.94 -10.51 -7.93
N ASP A 112 -1.25 -11.33 -8.72
CA ASP A 112 0.03 -10.95 -9.30
C ASP A 112 -0.13 -9.58 -10.00
N THR A 113 0.90 -8.72 -9.89
CA THR A 113 0.91 -7.32 -10.39
C THR A 113 0.04 -6.29 -9.64
N PHE A 114 -0.73 -6.68 -8.63
CA PHE A 114 -1.63 -5.73 -7.92
C PHE A 114 -0.93 -4.84 -6.88
N CYS A 115 0.40 -4.89 -6.76
CA CYS A 115 1.17 -4.02 -5.90
C CYS A 115 2.33 -3.35 -6.63
N PRO A 116 2.08 -2.42 -7.58
CA PRO A 116 3.13 -1.54 -8.09
C PRO A 116 3.79 -0.76 -6.96
N VAL A 117 5.12 -0.80 -6.90
CA VAL A 117 5.93 -0.06 -5.93
C VAL A 117 7.15 0.55 -6.61
N GLY A 118 7.34 1.86 -6.44
CA GLY A 118 8.46 2.57 -7.05
C GLY A 118 8.20 4.07 -7.23
N PRO A 119 8.99 4.76 -8.07
CA PRO A 119 10.13 4.24 -8.84
C PRO A 119 11.38 4.07 -8.00
N ARG A 120 11.46 4.65 -6.80
CA ARG A 120 12.62 4.53 -5.91
C ARG A 120 12.22 4.70 -4.45
N VAL A 121 12.97 4.05 -3.56
CA VAL A 121 12.88 4.31 -2.12
C VAL A 121 13.66 5.58 -1.80
N VAL A 122 13.00 6.56 -1.19
CA VAL A 122 13.61 7.80 -0.72
C VAL A 122 13.82 7.71 0.79
N PRO A 123 15.05 7.91 1.30
CA PRO A 123 15.32 7.95 2.73
C PRO A 123 14.48 9.00 3.45
N VAL A 124 14.00 8.70 4.65
CA VAL A 124 13.17 9.63 5.44
C VAL A 124 13.86 10.97 5.68
N LYS A 125 15.18 10.93 5.93
CA LYS A 125 16.01 12.13 6.14
C LYS A 125 15.97 13.13 4.96
N ASP A 126 15.64 12.66 3.76
CA ASP A 126 15.63 13.48 2.54
C ASP A 126 14.23 14.08 2.26
N LEU A 127 13.20 13.71 3.03
CA LEU A 127 11.80 14.09 2.82
C LEU A 127 11.26 15.08 3.86
N GLY A 128 11.96 15.25 4.97
CA GLY A 128 11.50 16.11 6.07
C GLY A 128 10.28 15.51 6.77
N ASP A 129 9.19 16.29 6.84
CA ASP A 129 7.98 15.92 7.57
C ASP A 129 7.06 15.02 6.73
N LEU A 130 7.01 13.73 7.07
CA LEU A 130 6.20 12.73 6.36
C LEU A 130 4.69 13.04 6.39
N THR A 131 4.21 13.86 7.32
CA THR A 131 2.79 14.24 7.42
C THR A 131 2.37 15.26 6.37
N LYS A 132 3.33 15.84 5.64
CA LYS A 132 3.11 16.86 4.61
C LYS A 132 3.27 16.32 3.18
N LEU A 133 3.43 15.01 3.03
CA LEU A 133 3.49 14.39 1.72
C LEU A 133 2.12 14.42 1.04
N GLU A 134 2.11 14.74 -0.25
CA GLU A 134 0.91 14.76 -1.07
C GLU A 134 0.87 13.52 -1.97
N VAL A 135 -0.29 12.86 -2.02
CA VAL A 135 -0.54 11.73 -2.93
C VAL A 135 -1.40 12.20 -4.09
N ARG A 136 -0.95 11.92 -5.32
CA ARG A 136 -1.71 12.18 -6.55
C ARG A 136 -1.71 10.94 -7.43
N CYS A 137 -2.89 10.53 -7.88
CA CYS A 137 -3.06 9.49 -8.90
C CYS A 137 -3.66 10.11 -10.16
N ARG A 138 -3.19 9.71 -11.34
CA ARG A 138 -3.64 10.19 -12.65
C ARG A 138 -3.81 8.99 -13.58
N VAL A 139 -4.90 8.99 -14.35
CA VAL A 139 -5.25 7.96 -15.33
C VAL A 139 -5.58 8.65 -16.65
#